data_AF-P40491-F1
#
_entry.id   AF-P40491-F1
#
_cell.length_a   1.000
_cell.length_b   1.000
_cell.length_c   1.000
_cell.angle_alpha   90.00
_cell.angle_beta   90.00
_cell.angle_gamma   90.00
#
_symmetry.space_group_name_H-M   'P 1'
#
loop_
_entity.id
_entity.type
_entity.pdbx_description
1 polymer ?
#
loop_
_entity_poly.entity_id
_entity_poly.type
_entity_poly.pdbx_seq_one_letter_code
_entity_poly.pdbx_strand_id
1 'polypeptide(L)'
;MDRPRTLRTYRGLIRAILKYERPSKIVNWGNLRKAMITKLEYAKKQNQRDSHENINRQLEKWKKLDPVSDRSLNLFIADSKSLRSILQNDIKWEKKVAQGQNVDEIFEHALDIIKFLDNQREYEELVDRYNPGNKLTQDEKVKRTANVVGLDVPT
;
A
#
# COMPACT_ATOMS: atom_id res chain seq x y z
N MET A 1 27.73 -6.76 18.95
CA MET A 1 26.34 -6.92 18.44
C MET A 1 26.35 -7.83 17.22
N ASP A 2 25.39 -8.75 17.14
CA ASP A 2 25.21 -9.60 15.97
C ASP A 2 24.59 -8.81 14.81
N ARG A 3 25.45 -8.23 13.97
CA ARG A 3 25.07 -7.67 12.66
C ARG A 3 24.09 -8.55 11.85
N PRO A 4 24.17 -9.90 11.84
CA PRO A 4 23.17 -10.70 11.15
C PRO A 4 21.76 -10.58 11.76
N ARG A 5 21.63 -10.45 13.09
CA ARG A 5 20.34 -10.34 13.78
C ARG A 5 19.65 -9.01 13.45
N THR A 6 20.39 -7.89 13.49
CA THR A 6 19.84 -6.56 13.12
C THR A 6 19.37 -6.51 11.66
N LEU A 7 20.12 -7.13 10.75
CA LEU A 7 19.72 -7.21 9.34
C LEU A 7 18.48 -8.07 9.15
N ARG A 8 18.35 -9.17 9.91
CA ARG A 8 17.18 -10.05 9.85
C ARG A 8 15.92 -9.32 10.35
N THR A 9 16.00 -8.62 11.48
CA THR A 9 14.84 -7.90 12.03
C THR A 9 14.44 -6.71 11.16
N TYR A 10 15.41 -5.94 10.65
CA TYR A 10 15.17 -4.90 9.65
C TYR A 10 14.45 -5.43 8.40
N ARG A 11 14.93 -6.54 7.83
CA ARG A 11 14.28 -7.17 6.67
C ARG A 11 12.89 -7.69 7.03
N GLY A 12 12.70 -8.20 8.24
CA GLY A 12 11.40 -8.63 8.76
C GLY A 12 10.40 -7.48 8.80
N LEU A 13 10.79 -6.36 9.43
CA LEU A 13 9.96 -5.15 9.53
C LEU A 13 9.58 -4.60 8.15
N ILE A 14 10.54 -4.46 7.24
CA ILE A 14 10.25 -3.99 5.88
C ILE A 14 9.27 -4.92 5.17
N ARG A 15 9.47 -6.24 5.28
CA ARG A 15 8.56 -7.20 4.65
C ARG A 15 7.16 -7.13 5.24
N ALA A 16 7.03 -7.00 6.55
CA ALA A 16 5.74 -6.87 7.24
C ALA A 16 5.00 -5.59 6.79
N ILE A 17 5.69 -4.45 6.79
CA ILE A 17 5.14 -3.16 6.33
C ILE A 17 4.72 -3.25 4.85
N LEU A 18 5.60 -3.77 3.99
CA LEU A 18 5.29 -3.91 2.56
C LEU A 18 4.08 -4.82 2.31
N LYS A 19 3.98 -5.92 3.07
CA LYS A 19 2.87 -6.88 2.96
C LYS A 19 1.56 -6.26 3.44
N TYR A 20 1.59 -5.48 4.52
CA TYR A 20 0.45 -4.73 5.04
C TYR A 20 -0.01 -3.65 4.05
N GLU A 21 0.90 -2.85 3.50
CA GLU A 21 0.55 -1.75 2.60
C GLU A 21 0.15 -2.21 1.19
N ARG A 22 0.49 -3.45 0.81
CA ARG A 22 0.34 -3.94 -0.57
C ARG A 22 -1.08 -3.83 -1.12
N PRO A 23 -2.14 -4.30 -0.43
CA PRO A 23 -3.50 -4.21 -0.95
C PRO A 23 -3.92 -2.78 -1.24
N SER A 24 -3.67 -1.85 -0.30
CA SER A 24 -3.99 -0.42 -0.46
C SER A 24 -3.26 0.19 -1.67
N LYS A 25 -1.97 -0.07 -1.80
CA LYS A 25 -1.20 0.44 -2.93
C LYS A 25 -1.65 -0.16 -4.26
N ILE A 26 -2.02 -1.44 -4.32
CA ILE A 26 -2.60 -2.06 -5.54
C ILE A 26 -3.88 -1.33 -5.95
N VAL A 27 -4.77 -1.06 -5.00
CA VAL A 27 -6.01 -0.31 -5.26
C VAL A 27 -5.69 1.10 -5.76
N ASN A 28 -4.78 1.82 -5.10
CA ASN A 28 -4.36 3.16 -5.52
C ASN A 28 -3.75 3.17 -6.93
N TRP A 29 -2.90 2.21 -7.25
CA TRP A 29 -2.35 2.06 -8.60
C TRP A 29 -3.43 1.71 -9.63
N GLY A 30 -4.40 0.88 -9.28
CA GLY A 30 -5.56 0.58 -10.12
C GLY A 30 -6.38 1.83 -10.42
N ASN A 31 -6.62 2.68 -9.41
CA ASN A 31 -7.34 3.95 -9.56
C ASN A 31 -6.54 4.95 -10.40
N LEU A 32 -5.24 5.08 -10.15
CA LEU A 32 -4.33 5.95 -10.92
C LEU A 32 -4.26 5.50 -12.39
N ARG A 33 -4.15 4.20 -12.64
CA ARG A 33 -4.18 3.62 -14.00
C ARG A 33 -5.48 3.98 -14.72
N LYS A 34 -6.63 3.76 -14.08
CA LYS A 34 -7.95 4.13 -14.65
C LYS A 34 -8.02 5.62 -14.96
N ALA A 35 -7.65 6.47 -14.01
CA ALA A 35 -7.67 7.93 -14.18
C ALA A 35 -6.76 8.40 -15.33
N MET A 36 -5.55 7.83 -15.44
CA MET A 36 -4.62 8.14 -16.52
C MET A 36 -5.16 7.69 -17.89
N ILE A 37 -5.72 6.48 -17.98
CA ILE A 37 -6.35 5.99 -19.21
C ILE A 37 -7.48 6.92 -19.64
N THR A 38 -8.40 7.25 -18.72
CA THR A 38 -9.53 8.15 -19.01
C THR A 38 -9.03 9.53 -19.46
N LYS A 39 -8.01 10.09 -18.81
CA LYS A 39 -7.41 11.37 -19.21
C LYS A 39 -6.81 11.32 -20.63
N LEU A 40 -6.09 10.25 -20.96
CA LEU A 40 -5.50 10.07 -22.29
C LEU A 40 -6.56 9.84 -23.38
N GLU A 41 -7.60 9.06 -23.08
CA GLU A 41 -8.74 8.86 -23.97
C GLU A 41 -9.50 10.16 -24.23
N TYR A 42 -9.67 10.99 -23.19
CA TYR A 42 -10.27 12.31 -23.32
C TYR A 42 -9.41 13.24 -24.18
N ALA A 43 -8.10 13.31 -23.92
CA ALA A 43 -7.17 14.12 -24.71
C ALA A 43 -7.17 13.71 -26.20
N LYS A 44 -7.25 12.40 -26.48
CA LYS A 44 -7.40 11.85 -27.83
C LYS A 44 -8.72 12.27 -28.48
N LYS A 45 -9.83 12.29 -27.74
CA LYS A 45 -11.13 12.74 -28.26
C LYS A 45 -11.16 14.23 -28.57
N GLN A 46 -10.42 15.04 -27.81
CA GLN A 46 -10.40 16.49 -27.95
C GLN A 46 -9.57 16.95 -29.17
N ASN A 47 -8.43 16.29 -29.43
CA ASN A 47 -7.49 16.69 -30.49
C ASN A 47 -7.53 15.74 -31.70
N GLN A 48 -8.71 15.53 -32.29
CA GLN A 48 -8.89 14.55 -33.38
C GLN A 48 -8.02 14.79 -34.63
N ARG A 49 -7.46 16.00 -34.80
CA ARG A 49 -6.70 16.41 -36.00
C ARG A 49 -5.19 16.12 -35.91
N ASP A 50 -4.66 15.82 -34.72
CA ASP A 50 -3.21 15.64 -34.53
C ASP A 50 -2.77 14.17 -34.59
N SER A 51 -1.47 13.95 -34.83
CA SER A 51 -0.86 12.63 -34.71
C SER A 51 -0.95 12.12 -33.26
N HIS A 52 -1.77 11.10 -33.05
CA HIS A 52 -2.00 10.48 -31.74
C HIS A 52 -0.93 9.47 -31.33
N GLU A 53 0.20 9.41 -32.04
CA GLU A 53 1.18 8.34 -31.85
C GLU A 53 1.72 8.30 -30.40
N ASN A 54 2.06 9.46 -29.82
CA ASN A 54 2.51 9.53 -28.44
C ASN A 54 1.42 9.12 -27.44
N ILE A 55 0.18 9.58 -27.64
CA ILE A 55 -0.96 9.24 -26.78
C ILE A 55 -1.23 7.74 -26.83
N ASN A 56 -1.25 7.15 -28.03
CA ASN A 56 -1.46 5.71 -28.21
C ASN A 56 -0.33 4.91 -27.54
N ARG A 57 0.94 5.32 -27.70
CA ARG A 57 2.08 4.68 -27.02
C ARG A 57 1.94 4.73 -25.50
N GLN A 58 1.51 5.86 -24.94
CA GLN A 58 1.27 5.99 -23.50
C GLN A 58 0.09 5.14 -23.04
N LEU A 59 -0.99 5.14 -23.80
CA LEU A 59 -2.20 4.37 -23.49
C LEU A 59 -1.92 2.86 -23.51
N GLU A 60 -1.10 2.38 -24.46
CA GLU A 60 -0.63 1.00 -24.47
C GLU A 60 0.25 0.64 -23.26
N LYS A 61 1.13 1.55 -22.82
CA LYS A 61 1.91 1.34 -21.59
C LYS A 61 1.00 1.19 -20.37
N TRP A 62 0.03 2.10 -20.21
CA TRP A 62 -0.92 2.05 -19.08
C TRP A 62 -1.88 0.86 -19.15
N LYS A 63 -2.27 0.43 -20.35
CA LYS A 63 -3.09 -0.78 -20.52
C LYS A 63 -2.34 -2.06 -20.18
N LYS A 64 -1.04 -2.14 -20.45
CA LYS A 64 -0.21 -3.31 -20.15
C LYS A 64 0.20 -3.42 -18.67
N LEU A 65 0.26 -2.31 -17.95
CA LEU A 65 0.57 -2.32 -16.51
C LEU A 65 -0.50 -3.09 -15.72
N ASP A 66 -0.08 -4.12 -14.99
CA ASP A 66 -0.92 -4.84 -14.05
C ASP A 66 -0.39 -4.67 -12.62
N PRO A 67 -1.07 -3.87 -11.78
CA PRO A 67 -0.60 -3.58 -10.42
C PRO A 67 -0.51 -4.81 -9.52
N VAL A 68 -1.18 -5.92 -9.87
CA VAL A 68 -1.17 -7.14 -9.05
C VAL A 68 0.06 -7.99 -9.33
N SER A 69 0.39 -8.19 -10.61
CA SER A 69 1.47 -9.10 -11.06
C SER A 69 2.82 -8.41 -11.22
N ASP A 70 2.85 -7.11 -11.54
CA ASP A 70 4.09 -6.37 -11.75
C ASP A 70 4.89 -6.23 -10.44
N ARG A 71 5.80 -7.19 -10.20
CA ARG A 71 6.78 -7.11 -9.10
C ARG A 71 7.66 -5.87 -9.22
N SER A 72 7.84 -5.28 -10.40
CA SER A 72 8.60 -4.03 -10.59
C SER A 72 7.92 -2.83 -9.92
N LEU A 73 6.60 -2.87 -9.74
CA LEU A 73 5.89 -1.94 -8.88
C LEU A 73 6.16 -2.20 -7.40
N ASN A 74 7.05 -3.18 -7.06
CA ASN A 74 7.66 -3.46 -5.75
C ASN A 74 7.47 -2.26 -4.89
N LEU A 75 6.40 -2.29 -4.11
CA LEU A 75 5.70 -1.13 -3.61
C LEU A 75 6.56 -0.42 -2.59
N PHE A 76 7.62 0.23 -3.04
CA PHE A 76 8.73 0.64 -2.22
C PHE A 76 8.16 1.38 -1.02
N ILE A 77 8.61 1.00 0.17
CA ILE A 77 8.48 1.94 1.28
C ILE A 77 9.34 3.12 0.81
N ALA A 78 8.70 4.27 0.59
CA ALA A 78 9.41 5.51 0.24
C ALA A 78 10.60 5.71 1.20
N ASP A 79 10.37 5.31 2.45
CA ASP A 79 11.26 5.38 3.60
C ASP A 79 12.06 4.10 3.90
N SER A 80 12.23 3.17 2.95
CA SER A 80 13.06 1.97 3.21
C SER A 80 14.51 2.34 3.57
N LYS A 81 15.07 3.37 2.93
CA LYS A 81 16.42 3.87 3.21
C LYS A 81 16.52 4.56 4.57
N SER A 82 15.50 5.34 4.97
CA SER A 82 15.45 6.02 6.28
C SER A 82 15.21 5.02 7.40
N LEU A 83 14.32 4.03 7.23
CA LEU A 83 14.18 2.91 8.18
C LEU A 83 15.49 2.15 8.37
N ARG A 84 16.25 1.96 7.28
CA ARG A 84 17.56 1.33 7.33
C ARG A 84 18.56 2.16 8.14
N SER A 85 18.64 3.46 7.88
CA SER A 85 19.56 4.34 8.61
C SER A 85 19.19 4.41 10.08
N ILE A 86 17.90 4.47 10.41
CA ILE A 86 17.42 4.47 11.79
C ILE A 86 17.89 3.20 12.51
N LEU A 87 17.66 2.03 11.91
CA LEU A 87 17.99 0.74 12.53
C LEU A 87 19.49 0.43 12.56
N GLN A 88 20.26 0.88 11.56
CA GLN A 88 21.70 0.59 11.46
C GLN A 88 22.58 1.63 12.13
N ASN A 89 22.24 2.92 12.04
CA ASN A 89 23.12 4.03 12.38
C ASN A 89 22.59 4.89 13.54
N ASP A 90 21.29 5.19 13.56
CA ASP A 90 20.75 6.19 14.51
C ASP A 90 20.46 5.59 15.88
N ILE A 91 20.06 4.32 15.93
CA ILE A 91 20.10 3.56 17.18
C ILE A 91 21.58 3.38 17.51
N LYS A 92 22.12 4.25 18.37
CA LYS A 92 23.47 4.15 18.93
C LYS A 92 23.53 2.93 19.86
N TRP A 93 23.51 1.73 19.28
CA TRP A 93 23.39 0.45 19.98
C TRP A 93 24.44 0.31 21.08
N GLU A 94 25.68 0.70 20.79
CA GLU A 94 26.77 0.69 21.77
C GLU A 94 26.47 1.56 23.00
N LYS A 95 25.89 2.74 22.79
CA LYS A 95 25.49 3.63 23.89
C LYS A 95 24.30 3.07 24.67
N LYS A 96 23.33 2.45 23.98
CA LYS A 96 22.18 1.82 24.64
C LYS A 96 22.57 0.62 25.50
N VAL A 97 23.49 -0.22 25.01
CA VAL A 97 24.10 -1.32 25.78
C VAL A 97 24.81 -0.77 27.01
N ALA A 98 25.61 0.30 26.83
CA ALA A 98 26.30 0.96 27.95
C ALA A 98 25.34 1.59 28.98
N GLN A 99 24.15 2.02 28.54
CA GLN A 99 23.08 2.53 29.41
C GLN A 99 22.28 1.43 30.11
N GLY A 100 22.65 0.16 29.95
CA GLY A 100 21.94 -0.98 30.56
C GLY A 100 20.62 -1.32 29.90
N GLN A 101 20.32 -0.77 28.71
CA GLN A 101 19.12 -1.17 27.97
C GLN A 101 19.32 -2.58 27.41
N ASN A 102 18.36 -3.46 27.67
CA ASN A 102 18.40 -4.82 27.16
C ASN A 102 18.13 -4.79 25.64
N VAL A 103 19.16 -5.11 24.86
CA VAL A 103 19.03 -5.09 23.40
C VAL A 103 18.07 -6.16 22.90
N ASP A 104 17.90 -7.25 23.66
CA ASP A 104 16.89 -8.25 23.37
C ASP A 104 15.48 -7.66 23.40
N GLU A 105 15.16 -6.74 24.33
CA GLU A 105 13.85 -6.08 24.38
C GLU A 105 13.55 -5.29 23.10
N ILE A 106 14.54 -4.60 22.52
CA ILE A 106 14.36 -3.86 21.26
C ILE A 106 14.04 -4.82 20.11
N PHE A 107 14.68 -5.99 20.09
CA PHE A 107 14.38 -7.01 19.10
C PHE A 107 13.00 -7.63 19.32
N GLU A 108 12.60 -7.89 20.57
CA GLU A 108 11.26 -8.37 20.89
C GLU A 108 10.21 -7.35 20.46
N HIS A 109 10.39 -6.06 20.73
CA HIS A 109 9.51 -5.00 20.23
C HIS A 109 9.42 -4.98 18.71
N ALA A 110 10.54 -5.17 18.00
CA ALA A 110 10.51 -5.27 16.54
C ALA A 110 9.72 -6.50 16.06
N LEU A 111 9.83 -7.63 16.75
CA LEU A 111 9.03 -8.82 16.46
C LEU A 111 7.55 -8.61 16.75
N ASP A 112 7.21 -7.90 17.83
CA ASP A 112 5.84 -7.57 18.19
C ASP A 112 5.20 -6.62 17.18
N ILE A 113 5.96 -5.64 16.67
CA ILE A 113 5.51 -4.79 15.55
C ILE A 113 5.24 -5.64 14.30
N ILE A 114 6.11 -6.59 13.97
CA ILE A 114 5.88 -7.50 12.83
C ILE A 114 4.58 -8.29 13.02
N LYS A 115 4.38 -8.90 14.20
CA LYS A 115 3.15 -9.63 14.53
C LYS A 115 1.93 -8.73 14.45
N PHE A 116 2.01 -7.51 15.00
CA PHE A 116 0.93 -6.54 14.97
C PHE A 116 0.53 -6.20 13.52
N LEU A 117 1.50 -5.94 12.64
CA LEU A 117 1.22 -5.65 11.23
C LEU A 117 0.59 -6.83 10.49
N ASP A 118 1.06 -8.05 10.76
CA ASP A 118 0.46 -9.27 10.19
C ASP A 118 -0.99 -9.46 10.67
N ASN A 119 -1.25 -9.23 11.97
CA ASN A 119 -2.59 -9.30 12.56
C ASN A 119 -3.51 -8.19 12.05
N GLN A 120 -3.01 -6.97 11.88
CA GLN A 120 -3.80 -5.86 11.32
C GLN A 120 -4.24 -6.13 9.90
N ARG A 121 -3.35 -6.70 9.07
CA ARG A 121 -3.72 -7.12 7.71
C ARG A 121 -4.82 -8.17 7.73
N GLU A 122 -4.71 -9.19 8.58
CA GLU A 122 -5.73 -10.23 8.69
C GLU A 122 -7.06 -9.66 9.18
N TYR A 123 -7.01 -8.75 10.16
CA TYR A 123 -8.19 -8.03 10.62
C TYR A 123 -8.89 -7.27 9.49
N GLU A 124 -8.15 -6.50 8.69
CA GLU A 124 -8.72 -5.79 7.53
C GLU A 124 -9.34 -6.75 6.50
N GLU A 125 -8.68 -7.87 6.20
CA GLU A 125 -9.19 -8.90 5.29
C GLU A 125 -10.48 -9.55 5.80
N LEU A 126 -10.59 -9.78 7.12
CA LEU A 126 -11.79 -10.31 7.75
C LEU A 126 -12.93 -9.29 7.76
N VAL A 127 -12.64 -8.04 8.10
CA VAL A 127 -13.64 -6.95 8.08
C VAL A 127 -14.20 -6.77 6.67
N ASP A 128 -13.36 -6.77 5.64
CA ASP A 128 -13.81 -6.67 4.25
C ASP A 128 -14.71 -7.84 3.83
N ARG A 129 -14.42 -9.05 4.33
CA ARG A 129 -15.19 -10.26 4.01
C ARG A 129 -16.55 -10.29 4.70
N TYR A 130 -16.61 -9.94 5.98
CA TYR A 130 -17.83 -10.05 6.78
C TYR A 130 -18.68 -8.77 6.79
N ASN A 131 -18.07 -7.62 6.50
CA ASN A 131 -18.75 -6.33 6.41
C ASN A 131 -18.32 -5.54 5.17
N PRO A 132 -18.70 -5.98 3.96
CA PRO A 132 -18.37 -5.28 2.73
C PRO A 132 -18.99 -3.87 2.66
N GLY A 133 -19.99 -3.58 3.51
CA GLY A 133 -20.59 -2.26 3.63
C GLY A 133 -19.76 -1.26 4.44
N ASN A 134 -18.69 -1.70 5.11
CA ASN A 134 -17.91 -0.83 5.99
C ASN A 134 -17.20 0.30 5.24
N LYS A 135 -16.67 -0.01 4.04
CA LYS A 135 -15.95 0.94 3.17
C LYS A 135 -16.87 1.84 2.33
N LEU A 136 -18.18 1.60 2.35
CA LEU A 136 -19.13 2.44 1.63
C LEU A 136 -19.18 3.82 2.29
N THR A 137 -19.18 4.85 1.45
CA THR A 137 -19.50 6.22 1.87
C THR A 137 -20.92 6.28 2.44
N GLN A 138 -21.22 7.32 3.21
CA GLN A 138 -22.54 7.46 3.81
C GLN A 138 -23.65 7.49 2.74
N ASP A 139 -23.41 8.17 1.62
CA ASP A 139 -24.35 8.25 0.50
C ASP A 139 -24.58 6.89 -0.17
N GLU A 140 -23.53 6.09 -0.33
CA GLU A 140 -23.63 4.72 -0.85
C GLU A 140 -24.39 3.81 0.10
N LYS A 141 -24.24 3.97 1.42
CA LYS A 141 -25.03 3.22 2.42
C LYS A 141 -26.52 3.57 2.32
N VAL A 142 -26.86 4.85 2.17
CA VAL A 142 -28.25 5.29 1.98
C VAL A 142 -28.82 4.72 0.70
N LYS A 143 -28.11 4.84 -0.44
CA LYS A 143 -28.51 4.25 -1.73
C LYS A 143 -28.73 2.74 -1.66
N ARG A 144 -27.81 2.03 -1.02
CA ARG A 144 -27.93 0.57 -0.84
C ARG A 144 -29.17 0.21 0.00
N THR A 145 -29.43 0.96 1.07
CA THR A 145 -30.59 0.73 1.94
C THR A 145 -31.88 1.03 1.21
N ALA A 146 -31.95 2.13 0.45
CA ALA A 146 -33.07 2.45 -0.42
C ALA A 146 -33.33 1.32 -1.44
N ASN A 147 -32.27 0.84 -2.12
CA ASN A 147 -32.38 -0.25 -3.09
C ASN A 147 -32.87 -1.57 -2.46
N VAL A 148 -32.53 -1.86 -1.21
CA VAL A 148 -33.04 -3.05 -0.48
C VAL A 148 -34.56 -2.98 -0.31
N VAL A 149 -35.13 -1.78 -0.16
CA VAL A 149 -36.58 -1.56 -0.05
C VAL A 149 -37.24 -1.16 -1.38
N GLY A 150 -36.53 -1.24 -2.50
CA GLY A 150 -37.06 -0.89 -3.82
C GLY A 150 -37.26 0.61 -4.06
N LEU A 151 -36.61 1.47 -3.27
CA LEU A 151 -36.59 2.91 -3.45
C LEU A 151 -35.27 3.34 -4.10
N ASP A 152 -35.30 4.38 -4.93
CA ASP A 152 -34.09 5.01 -5.46
C ASP A 152 -33.88 6.36 -4.79
N VAL A 153 -32.62 6.71 -4.50
CA VAL A 153 -32.27 8.00 -3.89
C VAL A 153 -32.01 8.99 -5.02
N PRO A 154 -32.77 10.10 -5.13
CA PRO A 154 -32.48 11.12 -6.12
C PRO A 154 -31.05 11.65 -5.97
N THR A 155 -30.34 11.80 -7.10
CA THR A 155 -29.02 12.42 -7.17
C THR A 155 -29.06 13.91 -6.91
#